data_AF-A0A2A7UHG4-F1
#
_entry.id   AF-A0A2A7UHG4-F1
#
_cell.length_a   1.000
_cell.length_b   1.000
_cell.length_c   1.000
_cell.angle_alpha   90.00
_cell.angle_beta   90.00
_cell.angle_gamma   90.00
#
_symmetry.space_group_name_H-M   'P 1'
#
loop_
_entity.id
_entity.type
_entity.pdbx_description
1 polymer ?
#
loop_
_entity_poly.entity_id
_entity_poly.type
_entity_poly.pdbx_seq_one_letter_code
_entity_poly.pdbx_strand_id
1 'polypeptide(L)' 'MTPQPGDSDTPRPAERRARDAARLARIFGETLPDTTRDERDDDPADRDRGDDWWRSQVPPHHS' A
#
# COMPACT_ATOMS: atom_id res chain seq x y z
N MET A 1 -0.38 19.65 -45.16
CA MET A 1 -0.51 18.40 -44.40
C MET A 1 -0.82 18.79 -42.96
N THR A 2 -2.10 18.82 -42.60
CA THR A 2 -2.56 19.21 -41.25
C THR A 2 -2.31 18.05 -40.28
N PRO A 3 -1.64 18.26 -39.14
CA PRO A 3 -1.47 17.21 -38.15
C PRO A 3 -2.84 16.80 -37.59
N GLN A 4 -3.07 15.49 -37.49
CA GLN A 4 -4.32 14.92 -37.00
C GLN A 4 -4.38 15.04 -35.46
N PRO A 5 -5.47 15.53 -34.85
CA PRO A 5 -5.60 15.59 -33.41
C PRO A 5 -5.97 14.19 -32.87
N GLY A 6 -4.97 13.39 -32.53
CA GLY A 6 -5.17 12.04 -31.98
C GLY A 6 -4.04 11.52 -31.11
N ASP A 7 -2.81 12.01 -31.30
CA ASP A 7 -1.64 11.45 -30.60
C ASP A 7 -1.36 12.10 -29.22
N SER A 8 -2.12 13.12 -28.82
CA SER A 8 -1.80 13.93 -27.64
C SER A 8 -2.45 13.49 -26.33
N ASP A 9 -3.34 12.49 -26.34
CA ASP A 9 -4.17 12.15 -25.18
C ASP A 9 -3.56 11.06 -24.27
N THR A 10 -2.39 10.52 -24.65
CA THR A 10 -1.67 9.55 -23.83
C THR A 10 -0.63 10.26 -22.97
N PRO A 11 -0.76 10.26 -21.62
CA PRO A 11 0.21 10.93 -20.75
C PRO A 11 1.61 10.34 -20.95
N ARG A 12 2.63 11.15 -20.74
CA ARG A 12 4.02 10.67 -20.83
C ARG A 12 4.28 9.68 -19.69
N PRO A 13 5.24 8.74 -19.86
CA PRO A 13 5.57 7.77 -18.81
C PRO A 13 5.86 8.41 -17.45
N ALA A 14 6.56 9.55 -17.42
CA ALA A 14 6.85 10.29 -16.19
C ALA A 14 5.60 10.82 -15.49
N GLU A 15 4.62 11.33 -16.24
CA GLU A 15 3.34 11.83 -15.70
C GLU A 15 2.51 10.71 -15.09
N ARG A 16 2.49 9.53 -15.74
CA ARG A 16 1.87 8.33 -15.16
C ARG A 16 2.52 7.95 -13.83
N ARG A 17 3.85 7.90 -13.78
CA ARG A 17 4.60 7.58 -12.54
C ARG A 17 4.31 8.57 -11.43
N ALA A 18 4.29 9.87 -11.73
CA ALA A 18 3.97 10.91 -10.75
C ALA A 18 2.54 10.76 -10.21
N ARG A 19 1.56 10.48 -11.08
CA ARG A 19 0.17 10.23 -10.69
C ARG A 19 0.04 8.98 -9.81
N ASP A 20 0.72 7.90 -10.16
CA ASP A 20 0.71 6.66 -9.39
C ASP A 20 1.34 6.88 -8.00
N ALA A 21 2.45 7.61 -7.93
CA ALA A 21 3.09 7.98 -6.67
C ALA A 21 2.13 8.80 -5.78
N ALA A 22 1.48 9.82 -6.33
CA ALA A 22 0.51 10.64 -5.59
C ALA A 22 -0.70 9.82 -5.10
N ARG A 23 -1.14 8.82 -5.87
CA ARG A 23 -2.22 7.91 -5.45
C ARG A 23 -1.80 7.02 -4.29
N LEU A 24 -0.58 6.50 -4.32
CA LEU A 24 -0.04 5.67 -3.24
C LEU A 24 0.15 6.51 -1.97
N ALA A 25 0.72 7.70 -2.09
CA ALA A 25 0.94 8.58 -0.95
C ALA A 25 -0.36 9.05 -0.29
N ARG A 26 -1.47 9.17 -1.03
CA ARG A 26 -2.81 9.40 -0.45
C ARG A 26 -3.19 8.31 0.57
N ILE A 27 -2.79 7.07 0.33
CA ILE A 27 -3.19 5.90 1.12
C ILE A 27 -2.16 5.63 2.22
N PHE A 28 -0.87 5.70 1.86
CA PHE A 28 0.23 5.23 2.70
C PHE A 28 1.05 6.38 3.32
N GLY A 29 0.81 7.62 2.91
CA GLY A 29 1.65 8.78 3.25
C GLY A 29 2.83 8.95 2.28
N GLU A 30 3.41 10.16 2.28
CA GLU A 30 4.60 10.50 1.47
C GLU A 30 5.91 9.99 2.11
N THR A 31 5.89 9.70 3.41
CA THR A 31 7.07 9.32 4.19
C THR A 31 6.93 7.85 4.61
N LEU A 32 7.84 7.01 4.13
CA LEU A 32 8.01 5.66 4.66
C LEU A 32 8.71 5.74 6.03
N PRO A 33 8.36 4.86 6.98
CA PRO A 33 9.12 4.74 8.22
C PRO A 33 10.59 4.40 7.93
N ASP A 34 11.51 4.98 8.69
CA ASP A 34 12.95 4.67 8.60
C ASP A 34 13.28 3.23 9.02
N THR A 35 12.38 2.60 9.78
CA THR A 35 12.54 1.25 10.33
C THR A 35 11.43 0.31 9.82
N THR A 36 11.78 -0.94 9.57
CA THR A 36 10.79 -1.98 9.22
C THR A 36 9.97 -2.42 10.44
N ARG A 37 8.98 -3.30 10.25
CA ARG A 37 8.22 -3.85 11.40
C ARG A 37 9.10 -4.71 12.30
N ASP A 38 10.02 -5.50 11.73
CA ASP A 38 10.88 -6.42 12.48
C ASP A 38 11.93 -5.70 13.35
N GLU A 39 12.25 -4.44 13.03
CA GLU A 39 13.19 -3.60 13.77
C GLU A 39 12.53 -2.78 14.89
N ARG A 40 11.19 -2.67 14.87
CA ARG A 40 10.44 -1.95 15.89
C ARG A 40 10.12 -2.91 17.03
N ASP A 41 10.37 -2.48 18.27
CA ASP A 41 9.89 -3.23 19.42
C ASP A 41 8.37 -3.36 19.35
N ASP A 42 7.87 -4.56 19.64
CA ASP A 42 6.43 -4.81 19.73
C ASP A 42 5.82 -3.93 20.81
N ASP A 43 4.89 -3.06 20.42
CA ASP A 43 3.97 -2.44 21.38
C ASP A 43 3.15 -3.57 22.03
N PRO A 44 2.98 -3.59 23.37
CA PRO A 44 2.10 -4.56 24.03
C PRO A 44 0.71 -4.63 23.40
N ALA A 45 0.19 -3.52 22.86
CA ALA A 45 -1.10 -3.49 22.16
C ALA A 45 -1.09 -4.19 20.78
N ASP A 46 0.08 -4.37 20.15
CA ASP A 46 0.23 -5.07 18.87
C ASP A 46 0.37 -6.58 19.03
N ARG A 47 0.91 -7.04 20.18
CA ARG A 47 1.05 -8.48 20.50
C ARG A 47 -0.29 -9.18 20.66
N ASP A 48 -1.19 -8.62 21.45
CA ASP A 48 -2.49 -9.23 21.74
C ASP A 48 -3.37 -9.33 20.49
N ARG A 49 -3.26 -8.36 19.57
CA ARG A 49 -4.03 -8.33 18.31
C ARG A 49 -3.70 -9.47 17.36
N GLY A 50 -2.44 -9.88 17.26
CA GLY A 50 -2.02 -10.95 16.35
C GLY A 50 -2.55 -12.32 16.79
N ASP A 51 -2.48 -12.54 18.09
CA ASP A 51 -2.85 -13.79 18.74
C ASP A 51 -4.37 -14.01 18.74
N ASP A 52 -5.14 -12.96 19.02
CA ASP A 52 -6.62 -13.01 18.97
C ASP A 52 -7.16 -13.19 17.55
N TRP A 53 -6.53 -12.55 16.56
CA TRP A 53 -6.86 -12.77 15.16
C TRP A 53 -6.62 -14.22 14.76
N TRP A 54 -5.46 -14.80 15.13
CA TRP A 54 -5.13 -16.20 14.83
C TRP A 54 -6.11 -17.18 15.48
N ARG A 55 -6.47 -16.97 16.76
CA ARG A 55 -7.49 -17.79 17.44
C ARG A 55 -8.86 -17.69 16.78
N SER A 56 -9.19 -16.54 16.20
CA SER A 56 -10.44 -16.32 15.47
C SER A 56 -10.45 -16.97 14.08
N GLN A 57 -9.29 -17.40 13.55
CA GLN A 57 -9.19 -18.14 12.29
C GLN A 57 -9.34 -19.66 12.45
N VAL A 58 -9.54 -20.18 13.67
CA VAL A 58 -9.68 -21.62 13.89
C VAL A 58 -11.00 -22.14 13.28
N PRO A 59 -10.96 -23.08 12.33
CA PRO A 59 -12.18 -23.65 11.76
C PRO A 59 -12.99 -24.42 12.80
N PRO A 60 -14.34 -24.43 12.70
CA PRO A 60 -15.24 -25.02 13.70
C PRO A 60 -15.14 -26.55 13.82
N HIS A 61 -14.42 -27.21 12.91
CA HIS A 61 -14.23 -28.66 12.89
C HIS A 61 -12.80 -29.09 13.28
N HIS A 62 -12.08 -28.25 14.03
CA HIS A 62 -10.88 -28.72 14.73
C HIS A 62 -11.32 -29.49 15.99
N SER A 63 -11.55 -30.78 15.83
CA SER A 63 -11.62 -31.76 16.93
C SER A 63 -11.07 -33.08 16.45
#